data_AF-M9RD39-F1
#
_entry.id   AF-M9RD39-F1
#
_cell.length_a   1.000
_cell.length_b   1.000
_cell.length_c   1.000
_cell.angle_alpha   90.00
_cell.angle_beta   90.00
_cell.angle_gamma   90.00
#
_symmetry.space_group_name_H-M   'P 1'
#
loop_
_entity.id
_entity.type
_entity.pdbx_description
1 polymer ?
#
loop_
_entity_poly.entity_id
_entity_poly.type
_entity_poly.pdbx_seq_one_letter_code
_entity_poly.pdbx_strand_id
1 'polypeptide(L)'
;MKIATFNINGVKARIGALTDWLEASKPDVALLQEIKSVDEGFPREHFENLGYRVETHGQKGFNGVAILSKLPLEDISRGLPDAAGAGREGVDDIEARYIEATVIGEKAIRICGLYLPNGNPAPGPKYDYKLRWMDRLKTRAQQLMALEEPFLMAGDYNIIPQPEDAARPNVWTDDALFRPDSRAAFRRLLNLGLTEAFRACHQGSGHYSFWDYQAGAWDKNDGIRIDHFLLSNQCADLLKDAWIESGVRGREKPSDHVPVWVELDA
;
A
#
# COMPACT_ATOMS: atom_id res chain seq x y z
N MET A 1 -12.12 13.07 5.47
CA MET A 1 -11.90 12.02 4.46
C MET A 1 -11.34 10.74 5.07
N LYS A 2 -11.93 9.57 4.78
CA LYS A 2 -11.45 8.23 5.17
C LYS A 2 -10.80 7.51 3.99
N ILE A 3 -9.53 7.13 4.16
CA ILE A 3 -8.71 6.52 3.11
C ILE A 3 -8.24 5.15 3.59
N ALA A 4 -8.44 4.14 2.77
CA ALA A 4 -7.98 2.77 3.01
C ALA A 4 -6.89 2.37 2.01
N THR A 5 -5.94 1.56 2.46
CA THR A 5 -5.10 0.76 1.57
C THR A 5 -5.38 -0.71 1.80
N PHE A 6 -5.49 -1.49 0.73
CA PHE A 6 -5.85 -2.90 0.80
C PHE A 6 -5.23 -3.71 -0.34
N ASN A 7 -4.25 -4.56 -0.01
CA ASN A 7 -3.79 -5.58 -0.94
C ASN A 7 -4.89 -6.63 -1.10
N ILE A 8 -5.53 -6.63 -2.27
CA ILE A 8 -6.68 -7.50 -2.52
C ILE A 8 -6.25 -8.86 -3.03
N ASN A 9 -4.98 -9.11 -3.37
CA ASN A 9 -4.52 -10.41 -3.86
C ASN A 9 -5.46 -11.02 -4.95
N GLY A 10 -5.70 -10.25 -6.01
CA GLY A 10 -6.50 -10.60 -7.17
C GLY A 10 -7.94 -10.09 -7.13
N VAL A 11 -8.21 -9.01 -7.86
CA VAL A 11 -9.53 -8.35 -7.84
C VAL A 11 -10.66 -9.26 -8.30
N LYS A 12 -10.45 -10.05 -9.37
CA LYS A 12 -11.48 -10.93 -9.94
C LYS A 12 -11.86 -12.08 -9.02
N ALA A 13 -10.90 -12.62 -8.28
CA ALA A 13 -11.13 -13.72 -7.36
C ALA A 13 -11.96 -13.29 -6.14
N ARG A 14 -11.95 -11.99 -5.81
CA ARG A 14 -12.52 -11.41 -4.58
C ARG A 14 -13.48 -10.28 -4.84
N ILE A 15 -14.04 -10.21 -6.05
CA ILE A 15 -14.91 -9.10 -6.45
C ILE A 15 -16.09 -8.95 -5.48
N GLY A 16 -16.73 -10.06 -5.10
CA GLY A 16 -17.81 -10.05 -4.10
C GLY A 16 -17.34 -9.54 -2.73
N ALA A 17 -16.28 -10.12 -2.17
CA ALA A 17 -15.75 -9.70 -0.87
C ALA A 17 -15.30 -8.23 -0.84
N LEU A 18 -14.74 -7.73 -1.95
CA LEU A 18 -14.35 -6.33 -2.10
C LEU A 18 -15.58 -5.41 -2.19
N THR A 19 -16.59 -5.75 -3.01
CA THR A 19 -17.85 -5.02 -3.10
C THR A 19 -18.56 -4.97 -1.75
N ASP A 20 -18.69 -6.10 -1.06
CA ASP A 20 -19.31 -6.18 0.27
C ASP A 20 -18.58 -5.28 1.29
N TRP A 21 -17.25 -5.24 1.25
CA TRP A 21 -16.46 -4.35 2.09
C TRP A 21 -16.65 -2.88 1.73
N LEU A 22 -16.67 -2.52 0.44
CA LEU A 22 -16.91 -1.15 0.00
C LEU A 22 -18.31 -0.65 0.40
N GLU A 23 -19.32 -1.52 0.35
CA GLU A 23 -20.69 -1.21 0.79
C GLU A 23 -20.80 -1.05 2.31
N ALA A 24 -20.10 -1.90 3.09
CA ALA A 24 -20.15 -1.87 4.53
C ALA A 24 -19.30 -0.73 5.14
N SER A 25 -18.03 -0.65 4.75
CA SER A 25 -17.04 0.25 5.35
C SER A 25 -16.95 1.60 4.64
N LYS A 26 -17.42 1.69 3.38
CA LYS A 26 -17.65 2.95 2.64
C LYS A 26 -16.45 3.92 2.64
N PRO A 27 -15.21 3.51 2.33
CA PRO A 27 -14.09 4.44 2.22
C PRO A 27 -14.42 5.58 1.25
N ASP A 28 -13.92 6.80 1.52
CA ASP A 28 -13.95 7.87 0.52
C ASP A 28 -12.98 7.54 -0.62
N VAL A 29 -11.83 6.97 -0.26
CA VAL A 29 -10.81 6.49 -1.19
C VAL A 29 -10.26 5.14 -0.75
N ALA A 30 -10.12 4.20 -1.67
CA ALA A 30 -9.45 2.91 -1.47
C ALA A 30 -8.30 2.75 -2.47
N LEU A 31 -7.10 2.55 -1.94
CA LEU A 31 -5.89 2.20 -2.68
C LEU A 31 -5.75 0.69 -2.69
N LEU A 32 -5.83 0.06 -3.87
CA LEU A 32 -5.76 -1.38 -4.01
C LEU A 32 -4.39 -1.82 -4.55
N GLN A 33 -3.87 -2.91 -4.01
CA GLN A 33 -2.66 -3.58 -4.49
C GLN A 33 -2.97 -5.00 -4.95
N GLU A 34 -2.06 -5.56 -5.75
CA GLU A 34 -2.20 -6.89 -6.37
C GLU A 34 -3.56 -7.10 -7.05
N ILE A 35 -4.01 -6.13 -7.85
CA ILE A 35 -5.26 -6.32 -8.60
C ILE A 35 -5.18 -7.49 -9.58
N LYS A 36 -3.95 -7.88 -10.01
CA LYS A 36 -3.66 -9.02 -10.92
C LYS A 36 -4.50 -9.00 -12.20
N SER A 37 -4.76 -7.80 -12.70
CA SER A 37 -5.53 -7.56 -13.92
C SER A 37 -4.82 -6.52 -14.76
N VAL A 38 -4.91 -6.67 -16.09
CA VAL A 38 -4.66 -5.57 -17.03
C VAL A 38 -5.81 -4.57 -16.96
N ASP A 39 -5.56 -3.35 -17.41
CA ASP A 39 -6.50 -2.22 -17.31
C ASP A 39 -7.83 -2.52 -18.05
N GLU A 40 -7.76 -3.05 -19.27
CA GLU A 40 -8.94 -3.40 -20.08
C GLU A 40 -9.76 -4.54 -19.47
N GLY A 41 -9.10 -5.38 -18.65
CA GLY A 41 -9.70 -6.53 -18.00
C GLY A 41 -10.23 -6.23 -16.60
N PHE A 42 -10.03 -5.02 -16.07
CA PHE A 42 -10.44 -4.67 -14.72
C PHE A 42 -11.98 -4.53 -14.63
N PRO A 43 -12.63 -5.11 -13.61
CA PRO A 43 -14.09 -5.12 -13.50
C PRO A 43 -14.65 -3.77 -12.99
N ARG A 44 -14.42 -2.69 -13.76
CA ARG A 44 -14.74 -1.30 -13.38
C ARG A 44 -16.20 -1.09 -12.98
N GLU A 45 -17.12 -1.63 -13.76
CA GLU A 45 -18.57 -1.43 -13.61
C GLU A 45 -19.06 -1.79 -12.19
N HIS A 46 -18.49 -2.82 -11.56
CA HIS A 46 -18.82 -3.21 -10.20
C HIS A 46 -18.59 -2.10 -9.17
N PHE A 47 -17.56 -1.27 -9.37
CA PHE A 47 -17.20 -0.19 -8.45
C PHE A 47 -17.84 1.13 -8.87
N GLU A 48 -17.97 1.38 -10.18
CA GLU A 48 -18.66 2.54 -10.73
C GLU A 48 -20.14 2.55 -10.33
N ASN A 49 -20.80 1.39 -10.32
CA ASN A 49 -22.17 1.25 -9.81
C ASN A 49 -22.31 1.54 -8.31
N LEU A 50 -21.23 1.44 -7.53
CA LEU A 50 -21.16 1.85 -6.13
C LEU A 50 -20.81 3.34 -5.95
N GLY A 51 -20.69 4.10 -7.04
CA GLY A 51 -20.35 5.52 -7.04
C GLY A 51 -18.86 5.83 -6.94
N TYR A 52 -17.98 4.83 -7.13
CA TYR A 52 -16.54 5.05 -7.16
C TYR A 52 -16.07 5.39 -8.58
N ARG A 53 -15.27 6.43 -8.70
CA ARG A 53 -14.33 6.60 -9.81
C ARG A 53 -13.22 5.58 -9.66
N VAL A 54 -12.85 4.96 -10.75
CA VAL A 54 -11.83 3.91 -10.77
C VAL A 54 -10.68 4.41 -11.62
N GLU A 55 -9.46 4.27 -11.13
CA GLU A 55 -8.23 4.45 -11.90
C GLU A 55 -7.29 3.28 -11.63
N THR A 56 -6.71 2.70 -12.68
CA THR A 56 -5.89 1.49 -12.57
C THR A 56 -4.55 1.68 -13.27
N HIS A 57 -3.53 0.99 -12.75
CA HIS A 57 -2.34 0.64 -13.50
C HIS A 57 -2.16 -0.87 -13.36
N GLY A 58 -2.57 -1.58 -14.40
CA GLY A 58 -2.67 -3.02 -14.42
C GLY A 58 -1.56 -3.71 -15.21
N GLN A 59 -1.30 -4.97 -14.87
CA GLN A 59 -0.49 -5.88 -15.68
C GLN A 59 -1.03 -7.31 -15.54
N LYS A 60 -0.73 -8.18 -16.51
CA LYS A 60 -1.28 -9.53 -16.54
C LYS A 60 -0.66 -10.41 -15.43
N GLY A 61 -1.52 -11.05 -14.63
CA GLY A 61 -1.17 -12.16 -13.73
C GLY A 61 -0.48 -11.80 -12.41
N PHE A 62 0.21 -10.66 -12.34
CA PHE A 62 0.98 -10.23 -11.16
C PHE A 62 0.75 -8.74 -10.88
N ASN A 63 1.17 -8.24 -9.72
CA ASN A 63 1.15 -6.82 -9.35
C ASN A 63 -0.20 -6.13 -9.65
N GLY A 64 -0.11 -4.87 -10.10
CA GLY A 64 -1.20 -3.99 -10.44
C GLY A 64 -1.72 -3.24 -9.22
N VAL A 65 -2.03 -1.97 -9.43
CA VAL A 65 -2.54 -1.05 -8.41
C VAL A 65 -3.77 -0.30 -8.93
N ALA A 66 -4.66 0.10 -8.01
CA ALA A 66 -5.83 0.89 -8.38
C ALA A 66 -6.17 1.93 -7.30
N ILE A 67 -6.85 2.99 -7.72
CA ILE A 67 -7.49 3.99 -6.87
C ILE A 67 -8.99 3.88 -7.13
N LEU A 68 -9.77 3.63 -6.08
CA LEU A 68 -11.22 3.77 -6.08
C LEU A 68 -11.56 5.02 -5.27
N SER A 69 -12.23 6.02 -5.84
CA SER A 69 -12.54 7.27 -5.15
C SER A 69 -13.99 7.72 -5.35
N LYS A 70 -14.71 8.03 -4.27
CA LYS A 70 -16.02 8.73 -4.34
C LYS A 70 -15.87 10.21 -4.70
N LEU A 71 -14.69 10.78 -4.45
CA LEU A 71 -14.35 12.15 -4.75
C LEU A 71 -13.69 12.27 -6.14
N PRO A 72 -13.70 13.45 -6.78
CA PRO A 72 -12.98 13.68 -8.02
C PRO A 72 -11.47 13.38 -7.89
N LEU A 73 -10.88 12.89 -8.97
CA LEU A 73 -9.45 12.62 -9.09
C LEU A 73 -8.88 13.49 -10.21
N GLU A 74 -7.75 14.13 -9.95
CA GLU A 74 -6.99 14.93 -10.92
C GLU A 74 -5.51 14.49 -10.96
N ASP A 75 -4.77 14.96 -11.96
CA ASP A 75 -3.32 14.73 -12.12
C ASP A 75 -2.88 13.27 -11.97
N ILE A 76 -3.66 12.34 -12.54
CA ILE A 76 -3.40 10.90 -12.43
C ILE A 76 -2.11 10.53 -13.16
N SER A 77 -1.19 9.89 -12.46
CA SER A 77 0.07 9.37 -13.00
C SER A 77 0.26 7.91 -12.63
N ARG A 78 0.93 7.17 -13.52
CA ARG A 78 1.14 5.72 -13.43
C ARG A 78 2.62 5.41 -13.58
N GLY A 79 3.08 4.43 -12.81
CA GLY A 79 4.49 4.06 -12.75
C GLY A 79 5.27 5.02 -11.85
N LEU A 80 6.26 4.47 -11.15
CA LEU A 80 7.15 5.29 -10.33
C LEU A 80 8.08 6.07 -11.28
N PRO A 81 8.34 7.38 -11.07
CA PRO A 81 9.26 8.13 -11.90
C PRO A 81 10.69 7.56 -11.94
N ASP A 82 11.52 8.06 -12.86
CA ASP A 82 12.90 7.62 -13.07
C ASP A 82 13.04 6.12 -13.41
N ALA A 83 12.18 5.62 -14.31
CA ALA A 83 12.11 4.22 -14.69
C ALA A 83 13.28 3.72 -15.56
N ALA A 84 13.95 4.62 -16.28
CA ALA A 84 14.98 4.27 -17.25
C ALA A 84 16.14 3.49 -16.58
N GLY A 85 16.40 2.26 -17.04
CA GLY A 85 17.42 1.36 -16.49
C GLY A 85 17.22 0.92 -15.03
N ALA A 86 16.07 1.25 -14.41
CA ALA A 86 15.82 1.01 -12.99
C ALA A 86 15.14 -0.35 -12.70
N GLY A 87 14.67 -1.03 -13.74
CA GLY A 87 14.03 -2.33 -13.68
C GLY A 87 14.98 -3.46 -13.30
N ARG A 88 14.50 -4.69 -13.50
CA ARG A 88 15.32 -5.88 -13.30
C ARG A 88 16.37 -5.96 -14.39
N GLU A 89 17.56 -6.45 -14.05
CA GLU A 89 18.66 -6.63 -15.02
C GLU A 89 19.07 -5.34 -15.76
N GLY A 90 18.75 -4.16 -15.18
CA GLY A 90 19.14 -2.86 -15.74
C GLY A 90 18.29 -2.40 -16.94
N VAL A 91 17.14 -3.02 -17.18
CA VAL A 91 16.14 -2.54 -18.17
C VAL A 91 15.25 -1.46 -17.58
N ASP A 92 14.38 -0.86 -18.38
CA ASP A 92 13.40 0.11 -17.89
C ASP A 92 12.37 -0.57 -16.97
N ASP A 93 11.99 0.11 -15.88
CA ASP A 93 10.99 -0.39 -14.95
C ASP A 93 9.57 -0.17 -15.47
N ILE A 94 8.98 -1.25 -15.97
CA ILE A 94 7.61 -1.28 -16.50
C ILE A 94 6.60 -1.96 -15.57
N GLU A 95 7.03 -2.36 -14.35
CA GLU A 95 6.15 -3.10 -13.44
C GLU A 95 5.05 -2.18 -12.86
N ALA A 96 3.79 -2.61 -12.99
CA ALA A 96 2.61 -1.88 -12.55
C ALA A 96 2.48 -1.91 -11.02
N ARG A 97 3.26 -1.07 -10.35
CA ARG A 97 3.44 -1.05 -8.88
C ARG A 97 3.13 0.29 -8.22
N TYR A 98 2.86 1.32 -9.00
CA TYR A 98 2.69 2.67 -8.49
C TYR A 98 1.64 3.44 -9.31
N ILE A 99 0.73 4.10 -8.61
CA ILE A 99 -0.26 5.02 -9.17
C ILE A 99 -0.44 6.17 -8.19
N GLU A 100 -0.59 7.39 -8.70
CA GLU A 100 -0.86 8.55 -7.86
C GLU A 100 -1.89 9.45 -8.53
N ALA A 101 -2.63 10.19 -7.70
CA ALA A 101 -3.64 11.15 -8.14
C ALA A 101 -3.83 12.20 -7.04
N THR A 102 -4.44 13.32 -7.39
CA THR A 102 -4.90 14.32 -6.43
C THR A 102 -6.38 14.10 -6.17
N VAL A 103 -6.75 13.83 -4.92
CA VAL A 103 -8.15 13.68 -4.50
C VAL A 103 -8.69 15.07 -4.15
N ILE A 104 -9.78 15.47 -4.78
CA ILE A 104 -10.38 16.80 -4.58
C ILE A 104 -11.48 16.70 -3.52
N GLY A 105 -11.10 16.88 -2.25
CA GLY A 105 -11.99 16.96 -1.08
C GLY A 105 -12.23 18.41 -0.61
N GLU A 106 -12.50 18.60 0.68
CA GLU A 106 -12.47 19.94 1.30
C GLU A 106 -11.05 20.51 1.28
N LYS A 107 -10.05 19.63 1.46
CA LYS A 107 -8.65 19.91 1.15
C LYS A 107 -8.17 18.91 0.10
N ALA A 108 -7.52 19.41 -0.95
CA ALA A 108 -6.91 18.55 -1.95
C ALA A 108 -5.73 17.79 -1.33
N ILE A 109 -5.66 16.48 -1.55
CA ILE A 109 -4.57 15.63 -1.06
C ILE A 109 -4.00 14.81 -2.21
N ARG A 110 -2.68 14.86 -2.39
CA ARG A 110 -1.98 13.95 -3.30
C ARG A 110 -1.86 12.57 -2.64
N ILE A 111 -2.45 11.56 -3.26
CA ILE A 111 -2.37 10.18 -2.81
C ILE A 111 -1.46 9.37 -3.73
N CYS A 112 -0.59 8.55 -3.14
CA CYS A 112 0.29 7.65 -3.88
C CYS A 112 0.01 6.21 -3.41
N GLY A 113 -0.60 5.39 -4.28
CA GLY A 113 -0.83 3.98 -4.06
C GLY A 113 0.34 3.13 -4.59
N LEU A 114 0.89 2.26 -3.76
CA LEU A 114 2.04 1.44 -4.13
C LEU A 114 1.92 -0.04 -3.77
N TYR A 115 2.57 -0.89 -4.57
CA TYR A 115 2.82 -2.30 -4.29
C TYR A 115 4.33 -2.58 -4.41
N LEU A 116 5.04 -2.44 -3.30
CA LEU A 116 6.49 -2.50 -3.25
C LEU A 116 6.99 -3.92 -3.57
N PRO A 117 8.09 -4.09 -4.33
CA PRO A 117 8.65 -5.41 -4.60
C PRO A 117 8.92 -6.22 -3.31
N ASN A 118 8.37 -7.43 -3.22
CA ASN A 118 8.60 -8.33 -2.07
C ASN A 118 10.09 -8.57 -1.79
N GLY A 119 10.85 -8.87 -2.85
CA GLY A 119 12.31 -9.00 -2.82
C GLY A 119 12.84 -10.42 -2.59
N ASN A 120 12.00 -11.39 -2.22
CA ASN A 120 12.46 -12.77 -2.04
C ASN A 120 12.66 -13.54 -3.38
N PRO A 121 13.62 -14.48 -3.44
CA PRO A 121 14.60 -14.80 -2.39
C PRO A 121 15.64 -13.68 -2.23
N ALA A 122 16.13 -13.50 -1.00
CA ALA A 122 17.16 -12.54 -0.65
C ALA A 122 18.36 -13.24 0.02
N PRO A 123 19.61 -12.79 -0.24
CA PRO A 123 19.99 -11.77 -1.23
C PRO A 123 19.83 -12.25 -2.68
N GLY A 124 19.82 -11.32 -3.64
CA GLY A 124 19.77 -11.63 -5.07
C GLY A 124 19.10 -10.54 -5.91
N PRO A 125 18.96 -10.75 -7.24
CA PRO A 125 18.52 -9.70 -8.17
C PRO A 125 17.15 -9.09 -7.85
N LYS A 126 16.23 -9.86 -7.26
CA LYS A 126 14.92 -9.36 -6.82
C LYS A 126 15.04 -8.45 -5.60
N TYR A 127 15.93 -8.76 -4.67
CA TYR A 127 16.21 -7.93 -3.51
C TYR A 127 16.95 -6.64 -3.90
N ASP A 128 17.89 -6.72 -4.85
CA ASP A 128 18.57 -5.53 -5.37
C ASP A 128 17.58 -4.59 -6.09
N TYR A 129 16.64 -5.16 -6.86
CA TYR A 129 15.55 -4.38 -7.46
C TYR A 129 14.65 -3.74 -6.40
N LYS A 130 14.29 -4.47 -5.33
CA LYS A 130 13.54 -3.90 -4.19
C LYS A 130 14.24 -2.67 -3.61
N LEU A 131 15.53 -2.77 -3.31
CA LEU A 131 16.27 -1.65 -2.71
C LEU A 131 16.37 -0.45 -3.66
N ARG A 132 16.65 -0.66 -4.96
CA ARG A 132 16.64 0.42 -5.96
C ARG A 132 15.27 1.07 -6.10
N TRP A 133 14.20 0.27 -6.05
CA TRP A 133 12.82 0.77 -6.11
C TRP A 133 12.51 1.64 -4.89
N MET A 134 12.96 1.25 -3.68
CA MET A 134 12.83 2.08 -2.48
C MET A 134 13.61 3.39 -2.54
N ASP A 135 14.81 3.38 -3.14
CA ASP A 135 15.58 4.61 -3.32
C ASP A 135 14.88 5.56 -4.31
N ARG A 136 14.25 5.04 -5.38
CA ARG A 136 13.40 5.83 -6.28
C ARG A 136 12.13 6.35 -5.59
N LEU A 137 11.50 5.55 -4.73
CA LEU A 137 10.36 6.00 -3.93
C LEU A 137 10.75 7.17 -3.03
N LYS A 138 11.94 7.12 -2.45
CA LYS A 138 12.50 8.22 -1.65
C LYS A 138 12.70 9.48 -2.49
N THR A 139 13.27 9.36 -3.69
CA THR A 139 13.38 10.51 -4.62
C THR A 139 12.01 11.10 -4.93
N ARG A 140 11.01 10.26 -5.20
CA ARG A 140 9.63 10.74 -5.43
C ARG A 140 9.05 11.46 -4.22
N ALA A 141 9.24 10.93 -3.01
CA ALA A 141 8.81 11.60 -1.79
C ALA A 141 9.44 12.99 -1.64
N GLN A 142 10.75 13.12 -1.91
CA GLN A 142 11.44 14.42 -1.85
C GLN A 142 10.89 15.42 -2.88
N GLN A 143 10.57 14.97 -4.10
CA GLN A 143 9.93 15.82 -5.12
C GLN A 143 8.56 16.30 -4.67
N LEU A 144 7.74 15.41 -4.08
CA LEU A 144 6.42 15.77 -3.55
C LEU A 144 6.52 16.74 -2.37
N MET A 145 7.48 16.52 -1.46
CA MET A 145 7.73 17.44 -0.35
C MET A 145 8.09 18.84 -0.81
N ALA A 146 8.81 18.97 -1.94
CA ALA A 146 9.18 20.27 -2.51
C ALA A 146 7.99 21.05 -3.09
N LEU A 147 6.83 20.40 -3.28
CA LEU A 147 5.59 21.08 -3.67
C LEU A 147 4.88 21.75 -2.48
N GLU A 148 5.27 21.42 -1.25
CA GLU A 148 4.68 21.92 0.00
C GLU A 148 3.17 21.65 0.14
N GLU A 149 2.64 20.69 -0.60
CA GLU A 149 1.25 20.23 -0.57
C GLU A 149 1.09 18.99 0.33
N PRO A 150 -0.10 18.76 0.93
CA PRO A 150 -0.36 17.54 1.68
C PRO A 150 -0.35 16.32 0.75
N PHE A 151 0.48 15.34 1.07
CA PHE A 151 0.50 14.07 0.37
C PHE A 151 0.66 12.89 1.33
N LEU A 152 0.23 11.73 0.85
CA LEU A 152 0.48 10.44 1.49
C LEU A 152 0.99 9.41 0.50
N MET A 153 1.78 8.46 0.99
CA MET A 153 2.19 7.26 0.28
C MET A 153 1.70 6.05 1.06
N ALA A 154 0.89 5.22 0.43
CA ALA A 154 0.24 4.10 1.10
C ALA A 154 0.13 2.87 0.21
N GLY A 155 0.15 1.71 0.85
CA GLY A 155 0.22 0.45 0.13
C GLY A 155 0.80 -0.68 0.96
N ASP A 156 0.97 -1.81 0.30
CA ASP A 156 1.79 -2.92 0.78
C ASP A 156 3.25 -2.58 0.48
N TYR A 157 3.99 -2.25 1.54
CA TYR A 157 5.41 -1.94 1.45
C TYR A 157 6.27 -3.20 1.42
N ASN A 158 5.74 -4.40 1.71
CA ASN A 158 6.57 -5.58 1.91
C ASN A 158 7.78 -5.27 2.83
N ILE A 159 7.55 -4.54 3.93
CA ILE A 159 8.55 -4.23 4.94
C ILE A 159 7.93 -4.42 6.31
N ILE A 160 8.62 -5.16 7.18
CA ILE A 160 8.34 -5.26 8.61
C ILE A 160 9.29 -4.26 9.31
N PRO A 161 8.83 -3.06 9.73
CA PRO A 161 9.76 -2.01 10.18
C PRO A 161 10.50 -2.36 11.49
N GLN A 162 9.79 -2.93 12.45
CA GLN A 162 10.28 -3.23 13.80
C GLN A 162 9.91 -4.66 14.23
N PRO A 163 10.60 -5.24 15.23
CA PRO A 163 10.26 -6.58 15.72
C PRO A 163 8.81 -6.73 16.21
N GLU A 164 8.22 -5.66 16.77
CA GLU A 164 6.82 -5.64 17.21
C GLU A 164 5.80 -5.75 16.07
N ASP A 165 6.24 -5.50 14.82
CA ASP A 165 5.45 -5.62 13.60
C ASP A 165 5.34 -7.07 13.10
N ALA A 166 5.86 -8.05 13.84
CA ALA A 166 5.71 -9.46 13.55
C ALA A 166 5.38 -10.23 14.83
N ALA A 167 4.48 -11.21 14.75
CA ALA A 167 4.17 -12.09 15.88
C ALA A 167 5.40 -12.90 16.33
N ARG A 168 6.24 -13.31 15.37
CA ARG A 168 7.46 -14.10 15.59
C ARG A 168 8.64 -13.50 14.83
N PRO A 169 9.22 -12.36 15.27
CA PRO A 169 10.22 -11.63 14.50
C PRO A 169 11.45 -12.45 14.11
N ASN A 170 11.84 -13.42 14.94
CA ASN A 170 13.02 -14.26 14.70
C ASN A 170 12.91 -15.14 13.44
N VAL A 171 11.70 -15.46 12.95
CA VAL A 171 11.58 -16.26 11.72
C VAL A 171 11.78 -15.44 10.44
N TRP A 172 11.80 -14.11 10.57
CA TRP A 172 11.89 -13.18 9.45
C TRP A 172 13.31 -12.65 9.24
N THR A 173 14.29 -13.00 10.08
CA THR A 173 15.63 -12.36 10.08
C THR A 173 16.34 -12.40 8.72
N ASP A 174 16.12 -13.46 7.96
CA ASP A 174 16.70 -13.64 6.62
C ASP A 174 15.73 -13.28 5.48
N ASP A 175 14.47 -12.99 5.80
CA ASP A 175 13.44 -12.64 4.82
C ASP A 175 13.61 -11.19 4.32
N ALA A 176 13.48 -11.00 3.01
CA ALA A 176 13.59 -9.70 2.34
C ALA A 176 12.78 -8.58 3.00
N LEU A 177 11.67 -8.88 3.69
CA LEU A 177 10.81 -7.91 4.37
C LEU A 177 11.43 -7.33 5.66
N PHE A 178 12.31 -8.08 6.33
CA PHE A 178 12.81 -7.74 7.67
C PHE A 178 14.34 -7.62 7.75
N ARG A 179 15.06 -7.94 6.67
CA ARG A 179 16.52 -7.76 6.60
C ARG A 179 16.94 -6.32 6.96
N PRO A 180 18.15 -6.15 7.55
CA PRO A 180 18.64 -4.83 7.97
C PRO A 180 18.57 -3.74 6.89
N ASP A 181 18.92 -4.05 5.64
CA ASP A 181 18.96 -3.03 4.57
C ASP A 181 17.56 -2.59 4.13
N SER A 182 16.59 -3.52 4.11
CA SER A 182 15.18 -3.21 3.85
C SER A 182 14.59 -2.31 4.93
N ARG A 183 14.85 -2.64 6.20
CA ARG A 183 14.46 -1.78 7.34
C ARG A 183 15.18 -0.44 7.32
N ALA A 184 16.44 -0.40 6.89
CA ALA A 184 17.20 0.83 6.75
C ALA A 184 16.64 1.72 5.62
N ALA A 185 16.25 1.13 4.49
CA ALA A 185 15.62 1.84 3.38
C ALA A 185 14.29 2.48 3.80
N PHE A 186 13.45 1.75 4.54
CA PHE A 186 12.22 2.31 5.10
C PHE A 186 12.50 3.45 6.09
N ARG A 187 13.49 3.29 6.98
CA ARG A 187 13.94 4.37 7.88
C ARG A 187 14.46 5.60 7.12
N ARG A 188 15.10 5.44 5.97
CA ARG A 188 15.53 6.58 5.13
C ARG A 188 14.34 7.37 4.57
N LEU A 189 13.19 6.74 4.32
CA LEU A 189 11.96 7.43 3.94
C LEU A 189 11.39 8.21 5.13
N LEU A 190 11.25 7.57 6.29
CA LEU A 190 10.77 8.24 7.50
C LEU A 190 11.64 9.44 7.89
N ASN A 191 12.96 9.30 7.78
CA ASN A 191 13.92 10.36 8.10
C ASN A 191 13.92 11.55 7.12
N LEU A 192 13.11 11.52 6.04
CA LEU A 192 12.79 12.73 5.29
C LEU A 192 11.88 13.67 6.08
N GLY A 193 11.24 13.18 7.15
CA GLY A 193 10.17 13.86 7.88
C GLY A 193 8.78 13.28 7.59
N LEU A 194 8.69 12.07 7.01
CA LEU A 194 7.41 11.41 6.82
C LEU A 194 6.94 10.75 8.12
N THR A 195 5.66 10.91 8.43
CA THR A 195 5.02 10.29 9.59
C THR A 195 4.38 8.97 9.19
N GLU A 196 4.73 7.87 9.86
CA GLU A 196 4.00 6.60 9.70
C GLU A 196 2.71 6.67 10.53
N ALA A 197 1.56 6.71 9.87
CA ALA A 197 0.29 7.08 10.50
C ALA A 197 -0.13 6.11 11.61
N PHE A 198 0.05 4.80 11.41
CA PHE A 198 -0.40 3.82 12.39
C PHE A 198 0.43 3.92 13.68
N ARG A 199 1.75 4.07 13.58
CA ARG A 199 2.64 4.26 14.74
C ARG A 199 2.54 5.64 15.38
N ALA A 200 1.95 6.63 14.72
CA ALA A 200 1.59 7.90 15.36
C ALA A 200 0.39 7.74 16.32
N CYS A 201 -0.54 6.83 16.01
CA CYS A 201 -1.76 6.61 16.79
C CYS A 201 -1.66 5.42 17.77
N HIS A 202 -0.89 4.38 17.45
CA HIS A 202 -0.86 3.11 18.17
C HIS A 202 0.55 2.63 18.47
N GLN A 203 0.77 2.13 19.69
CA GLN A 203 2.05 1.61 20.17
C GLN A 203 1.95 0.13 20.50
N GLY A 204 3.06 -0.59 20.34
CA GLY A 204 3.20 -1.98 20.75
C GLY A 204 2.82 -3.02 19.68
N SER A 205 2.97 -4.29 20.08
CA SER A 205 2.77 -5.47 19.25
C SER A 205 1.31 -5.92 19.17
N GLY A 206 1.00 -6.85 18.27
CA GLY A 206 -0.33 -7.46 18.14
C GLY A 206 -1.20 -6.81 17.06
N HIS A 207 -0.66 -5.82 16.35
CA HIS A 207 -1.31 -5.14 15.24
C HIS A 207 -0.66 -5.59 13.93
N TYR A 208 -1.37 -6.42 13.17
CA TYR A 208 -0.86 -7.01 11.92
C TYR A 208 -1.82 -6.70 10.78
N SER A 209 -1.28 -6.61 9.56
CA SER A 209 -2.05 -6.34 8.34
C SER A 209 -2.06 -7.54 7.38
N PHE A 210 -1.25 -8.58 7.64
CA PHE A 210 -1.11 -9.78 6.82
C PHE A 210 -1.03 -11.06 7.65
N TRP A 211 -1.70 -12.11 7.17
CA TRP A 211 -1.59 -13.48 7.66
C TRP A 211 -1.62 -14.48 6.49
N ASP A 212 -0.55 -15.28 6.40
CA ASP A 212 -0.43 -16.35 5.40
C ASP A 212 -1.64 -17.30 5.46
N TYR A 213 -2.05 -17.85 4.31
CA TYR A 213 -3.14 -18.83 4.27
C TYR A 213 -2.78 -20.16 4.93
N GLN A 214 -1.49 -20.45 5.06
CA GLN A 214 -0.96 -21.71 5.55
C GLN A 214 -0.86 -21.72 7.09
N ALA A 215 -0.67 -22.94 7.62
CA ALA A 215 -0.37 -23.20 9.02
C ALA A 215 -1.36 -22.64 10.06
N GLY A 216 -2.55 -22.20 9.63
CA GLY A 216 -3.54 -21.56 10.50
C GLY A 216 -3.04 -20.23 11.08
N ALA A 217 -2.28 -19.44 10.30
CA ALA A 217 -1.68 -18.20 10.79
C ALA A 217 -2.73 -17.21 11.34
N TRP A 218 -3.89 -17.12 10.69
CA TRP A 218 -5.01 -16.30 11.18
C TRP A 218 -5.50 -16.74 12.57
N ASP A 219 -5.81 -18.02 12.76
CA ASP A 219 -6.34 -18.54 14.04
C ASP A 219 -5.34 -18.41 15.19
N LYS A 220 -4.04 -18.43 14.87
CA LYS A 220 -2.94 -18.24 15.84
C LYS A 220 -2.56 -16.78 16.05
N ASN A 221 -3.17 -15.87 15.30
CA ASN A 221 -2.74 -14.47 15.16
C ASN A 221 -1.24 -14.32 14.86
N ASP A 222 -0.70 -15.23 14.03
CA ASP A 222 0.70 -15.24 13.60
C ASP A 222 0.89 -14.34 12.37
N GLY A 223 0.67 -13.04 12.57
CA GLY A 223 0.67 -12.04 11.51
C GLY A 223 1.92 -11.16 11.46
N ILE A 224 1.98 -10.34 10.42
CA ILE A 224 2.95 -9.24 10.26
C ILE A 224 2.25 -7.95 9.81
N ARG A 225 2.87 -6.80 10.06
CA ARG A 225 2.41 -5.49 9.58
C ARG A 225 3.33 -4.97 8.47
N ILE A 226 2.81 -4.96 7.26
CA ILE A 226 3.54 -4.58 6.05
C ILE A 226 2.80 -3.58 5.16
N ASP A 227 1.55 -3.26 5.51
CA ASP A 227 0.74 -2.24 4.86
C ASP A 227 0.78 -0.96 5.70
N HIS A 228 1.22 0.15 5.10
CA HIS A 228 1.51 1.39 5.83
C HIS A 228 0.96 2.63 5.12
N PHE A 229 0.82 3.71 5.88
CA PHE A 229 0.61 5.07 5.39
C PHE A 229 1.77 5.95 5.85
N LEU A 230 2.49 6.56 4.90
CA LEU A 230 3.50 7.57 5.17
C LEU A 230 2.96 8.93 4.76
N LEU A 231 2.82 9.83 5.72
CA LEU A 231 2.22 11.15 5.54
C LEU A 231 3.31 12.24 5.48
N SER A 232 3.16 13.21 4.58
CA SER A 232 3.91 14.47 4.67
C SER A 232 3.54 15.22 5.94
N ASN A 233 4.34 16.20 6.36
CA ASN A 233 4.04 17.01 7.55
C ASN A 233 2.65 17.67 7.46
N GLN A 234 2.35 18.30 6.32
CA GLN A 234 1.06 18.94 6.04
C GLN A 234 -0.10 17.94 6.09
N CYS A 235 0.12 16.69 5.67
CA CYS A 235 -0.90 15.64 5.72
C CYS A 235 -1.05 15.06 7.13
N ALA A 236 0.05 14.94 7.87
CA ALA A 236 0.06 14.47 9.26
C ALA A 236 -0.69 15.44 10.19
N ASP A 237 -0.65 16.75 9.94
CA ASP A 237 -1.44 17.75 10.66
C ASP A 237 -2.97 17.54 10.50
N LEU A 238 -3.39 16.80 9.47
CA LEU A 238 -4.79 16.46 9.22
C LEU A 238 -5.19 15.12 9.84
N LEU A 239 -4.23 14.33 10.36
CA LEU A 239 -4.49 12.98 10.86
C LEU A 239 -5.39 13.03 12.11
N LYS A 240 -6.57 12.41 12.00
CA LYS A 240 -7.50 12.21 13.12
C LYS A 240 -7.31 10.85 13.78
N ASP A 241 -7.19 9.80 12.96
CA ASP A 241 -7.02 8.42 13.42
C ASP A 241 -6.38 7.54 12.34
N ALA A 242 -5.83 6.42 12.74
CA ALA A 242 -5.34 5.35 11.87
C ALA A 242 -5.66 4.00 12.51
N TRP A 243 -6.18 3.03 11.76
CA TRP A 243 -6.52 1.72 12.32
C TRP A 243 -6.34 0.59 11.31
N ILE A 244 -6.38 -0.65 11.80
CA ILE A 244 -6.33 -1.86 10.98
C ILE A 244 -7.65 -2.60 11.15
N GLU A 245 -8.35 -2.87 10.05
CA GLU A 245 -9.66 -3.54 10.05
C GLU A 245 -9.51 -5.07 9.97
N SER A 246 -8.85 -5.66 10.97
CA SER A 246 -8.49 -7.09 10.97
C SER A 246 -9.68 -8.04 10.84
N GLY A 247 -10.87 -7.62 11.28
CA GLY A 247 -12.11 -8.40 11.15
C GLY A 247 -12.48 -8.78 9.71
N VAL A 248 -11.96 -8.08 8.71
CA VAL A 248 -12.15 -8.44 7.29
C VAL A 248 -11.50 -9.79 6.96
N ARG A 249 -10.41 -10.18 7.64
CA ARG A 249 -9.69 -11.45 7.42
C ARG A 249 -10.51 -12.69 7.78
N GLY A 250 -11.51 -12.54 8.64
CA GLY A 250 -12.39 -13.62 9.09
C GLY A 250 -13.62 -13.85 8.22
N ARG A 251 -13.80 -13.08 7.14
CA ARG A 251 -14.95 -13.20 6.22
C ARG A 251 -14.73 -14.30 5.17
N GLU A 252 -15.74 -14.55 4.34
CA GLU A 252 -15.63 -15.53 3.24
C GLU A 252 -14.69 -15.02 2.13
N LYS A 253 -13.84 -15.91 1.58
CA LYS A 253 -12.82 -15.60 0.54
C LYS A 253 -11.97 -14.35 0.87
N PRO A 254 -11.43 -14.25 2.09
CA PRO A 254 -10.73 -13.05 2.54
C PRO A 254 -9.35 -12.96 1.87
N SER A 255 -8.87 -11.73 1.60
CA SER A 255 -7.46 -11.53 1.29
C SER A 255 -6.61 -11.98 2.48
N ASP A 256 -5.35 -12.28 2.23
CA ASP A 256 -4.31 -12.57 3.21
C ASP A 256 -3.91 -11.29 3.93
N HIS A 257 -4.16 -10.15 3.28
CA HIS A 257 -4.10 -8.83 3.90
C HIS A 257 -5.46 -8.37 4.42
N VAL A 258 -5.46 -7.29 5.19
CA VAL A 258 -6.65 -6.55 5.61
C VAL A 258 -6.51 -5.06 5.30
N PRO A 259 -7.62 -4.33 5.22
CA PRO A 259 -7.57 -2.88 5.05
C PRO A 259 -6.85 -2.19 6.22
N VAL A 260 -5.90 -1.32 5.90
CA VAL A 260 -5.32 -0.34 6.82
C VAL A 260 -5.87 1.03 6.46
N TRP A 261 -6.12 1.85 7.46
CA TRP A 261 -6.90 3.07 7.31
C TRP A 261 -6.21 4.29 7.91
N VAL A 262 -6.54 5.45 7.34
CA VAL A 262 -6.40 6.76 7.98
C VAL A 262 -7.71 7.54 7.85
N GLU A 263 -8.01 8.35 8.85
CA GLU A 263 -9.02 9.40 8.78
C GLU A 263 -8.33 10.77 8.85
N LEU A 264 -8.60 11.61 7.86
CA LEU A 264 -8.01 12.94 7.71
C LEU A 264 -9.07 14.04 7.78
N ASP A 265 -8.70 15.21 8.32
CA ASP A 265 -9.49 16.45 8.30
C ASP A 265 -9.39 17.18 6.95
N ALA A 266 -9.93 16.54 5.91
CA ALA A 266 -9.88 16.95 4.50
C ALA A 266 -11.10 16.46 3.73
#